data_AF-A0A7W0T3W2-F1
#
_entry.id   AF-A0A7W0T3W2-F1
#
_cell.length_a   1.000
_cell.length_b   1.000
_cell.length_c   1.000
_cell.angle_alpha   90.00
_cell.angle_beta   90.00
_cell.angle_gamma   90.00
#
_symmetry.space_group_name_H-M   'P 1'
#
loop_
_entity.id
_entity.type
_entity.pdbx_description
1 polymer ?
#
loop_
_entity_poly.entity_id
_entity_poly.type
_entity_poly.pdbx_seq_one_letter_code
_entity_poly.pdbx_strand_id
1 'polypeptide(L)'
;MSTTTGQIATVSVDVGGQEIVFETGKLAKQADGAVVVRSGDTMILATAVGRLDARPDADFFPLTVDVEERMYAAGKIPGGFFKREGRATERATLT
;
A
#
# COMPACT_ATOMS: atom_id res chain seq x y z
N MET A 1 11.84 -17.69 -17.36
CA MET A 1 12.67 -17.28 -16.21
C MET A 1 11.86 -17.52 -14.95
N SER A 2 12.40 -18.31 -14.05
CA SER A 2 11.71 -18.89 -12.89
C SER A 2 11.62 -17.85 -11.77
N THR A 3 10.41 -17.42 -11.43
CA THR A 3 10.13 -16.68 -10.20
C THR A 3 9.39 -17.61 -9.25
N THR A 4 9.91 -17.71 -8.03
CA THR A 4 9.40 -18.50 -6.91
C THR A 4 8.03 -17.96 -6.47
N THR A 5 6.98 -18.33 -7.20
CA THR A 5 5.60 -18.02 -6.84
C THR A 5 5.19 -18.87 -5.64
N GLY A 6 5.18 -18.30 -4.44
CA GLY A 6 4.42 -18.89 -3.33
C GLY A 6 5.01 -18.80 -1.92
N GLN A 7 6.21 -18.27 -1.72
CA GLN A 7 6.71 -18.12 -0.35
C GLN A 7 6.17 -16.84 0.27
N ILE A 8 5.34 -17.01 1.30
CA ILE A 8 5.00 -15.94 2.22
C ILE A 8 6.25 -15.67 3.04
N ALA A 9 6.78 -14.46 2.94
CA ALA A 9 7.93 -14.02 3.73
C ALA A 9 7.47 -12.98 4.72
N THR A 10 7.88 -13.16 5.98
CA THR A 10 7.62 -12.23 7.07
C THR A 10 8.95 -11.85 7.71
N VAL A 11 9.19 -10.55 7.85
CA VAL A 11 10.36 -10.00 8.52
C VAL A 11 9.88 -9.03 9.57
N SER A 12 10.40 -9.13 10.79
CA SER A 12 10.15 -8.15 11.85
C SER A 12 11.44 -7.42 12.22
N VAL A 13 11.30 -6.17 12.63
CA VAL A 13 12.38 -5.31 13.10
C VAL A 13 11.88 -4.49 14.29
N ASP A 14 12.71 -4.38 15.32
CA ASP A 14 12.46 -3.46 16.43
C ASP A 14 12.97 -2.06 16.05
N VAL A 15 12.08 -1.07 16.12
CA VAL A 15 12.40 0.34 15.90
C VAL A 15 11.88 1.12 17.09
N GLY A 16 12.81 1.62 17.93
CA GLY A 16 12.46 2.45 19.07
C GLY A 16 11.61 1.73 20.13
N GLY A 17 11.76 0.40 20.28
CA GLY A 17 10.98 -0.41 21.21
C GLY A 17 9.59 -0.79 20.69
N GLN A 18 9.30 -0.53 19.40
CA GLN A 18 8.11 -0.99 18.72
C GLN A 18 8.49 -1.98 17.62
N GLU A 19 7.86 -3.15 17.62
CA GLU A 19 8.04 -4.14 16.56
C GLU A 19 7.24 -3.72 15.32
N ILE A 20 7.95 -3.60 14.20
CA ILE A 20 7.36 -3.40 12.87
C ILE A 20 7.50 -4.70 12.08
N VAL A 21 6.37 -5.20 11.56
CA VAL A 21 6.30 -6.45 10.81
C VAL A 21 5.99 -6.16 9.35
N PHE A 22 6.77 -6.74 8.45
CA PHE A 22 6.62 -6.68 7.00
C PHE A 22 6.25 -8.07 6.48
N GLU A 23 5.13 -8.20 5.78
CA GLU A 23 4.66 -9.45 5.18
C GLU A 23 4.47 -9.27 3.66
N THR A 24 4.99 -10.20 2.86
CA THR A 24 4.79 -10.22 1.41
C THR A 24 4.37 -11.61 0.90
N GLY A 25 3.81 -11.66 -0.31
CA GLY A 25 3.42 -12.91 -0.97
C GLY A 25 2.01 -13.43 -0.64
N LYS A 26 1.31 -12.84 0.33
CA LYS A 26 -0.07 -13.22 0.68
C LYS A 26 -1.14 -12.46 -0.10
N LEU A 27 -1.04 -11.14 -0.17
CA LEU A 27 -2.02 -10.23 -0.79
C LEU A 27 -1.48 -9.60 -2.08
N ALA A 28 -2.39 -9.11 -2.93
CA ALA A 28 -2.08 -8.34 -4.14
C ALA A 28 -1.00 -8.96 -5.05
N LYS A 29 -1.04 -10.29 -5.24
CA LYS A 29 -0.05 -11.08 -5.99
C LYS A 29 0.15 -10.70 -7.46
N GLN A 30 -0.77 -9.89 -8.01
CA GLN A 30 -0.69 -9.39 -9.38
C GLN A 30 0.10 -8.09 -9.48
N ALA A 31 0.32 -7.39 -8.37
CA ALA A 31 1.21 -6.23 -8.35
C ALA A 31 2.67 -6.71 -8.45
N ASP A 32 3.53 -5.88 -9.04
CA ASP A 32 4.96 -6.17 -9.16
C ASP A 32 5.63 -6.22 -7.77
N GLY A 33 5.16 -5.38 -6.85
CA GLY A 33 5.51 -5.43 -5.43
C GLY A 33 4.29 -5.23 -4.54
N ALA A 34 4.15 -6.04 -3.50
CA ALA A 34 3.11 -5.89 -2.49
C ALA A 34 3.64 -6.26 -1.10
N VAL A 35 3.48 -5.35 -0.14
CA VAL A 35 3.90 -5.55 1.25
C VAL A 35 2.82 -5.06 2.20
N VAL A 36 2.42 -5.92 3.13
CA VAL A 36 1.62 -5.56 4.29
C VAL A 36 2.57 -5.16 5.40
N VAL A 37 2.45 -3.93 5.89
CA VAL A 37 3.24 -3.44 7.02
C VAL A 37 2.32 -3.30 8.21
N ARG A 38 2.75 -3.78 9.38
CA ARG A 38 2.03 -3.66 10.64
C ARG A 38 2.95 -3.11 11.71
N SER A 39 2.47 -2.11 12.44
CA SER A 39 3.10 -1.57 13.65
C SER A 39 2.03 -1.54 14.75
N GLY A 40 2.19 -2.38 15.78
CA GLY A 40 1.15 -2.61 16.77
C GLY A 40 -0.20 -2.99 16.14
N ASP A 41 -1.24 -2.23 16.43
CA ASP A 41 -2.60 -2.42 15.91
C ASP A 41 -2.86 -1.73 14.55
N THR A 42 -1.90 -0.94 14.05
CA THR A 42 -2.03 -0.24 12.76
C THR A 42 -1.45 -1.08 11.64
N MET A 43 -2.18 -1.21 10.54
CA MET A 43 -1.72 -1.93 9.34
C MET A 43 -1.95 -1.12 8.07
N ILE A 44 -1.03 -1.27 7.12
CA ILE A 44 -1.14 -0.71 5.76
C ILE A 44 -0.79 -1.77 4.73
N LEU A 45 -1.37 -1.66 3.53
CA LEU A 45 -0.98 -2.43 2.35
C LEU A 45 -0.35 -1.47 1.34
N ALA A 46 0.94 -1.64 1.09
CA ALA A 46 1.68 -0.91 0.07
C ALA A 46 1.81 -1.77 -1.19
N THR A 47 1.38 -1.24 -2.33
CA THR A 47 1.53 -1.90 -3.64
C THR A 47 2.27 -0.98 -4.59
N ALA A 48 3.25 -1.54 -5.31
CA ALA A 48 3.95 -0.86 -6.39
C ALA A 48 3.73 -1.62 -7.69
N VAL A 49 3.36 -0.89 -8.74
CA VAL A 49 3.20 -1.40 -10.10
C VAL A 49 3.96 -0.52 -11.08
N GLY A 50 4.68 -1.14 -11.99
CA GLY A 50 5.50 -0.45 -12.97
C GLY A 50 5.36 -1.09 -14.34
N ARG A 51 5.23 -0.27 -15.38
CA ARG A 51 5.38 -0.78 -16.75
C ARG A 51 6.86 -1.11 -16.99
N LEU A 52 7.11 -2.25 -17.62
CA LEU A 52 8.46 -2.65 -18.05
C LEU A 52 9.01 -1.71 -19.13
N ASP A 53 8.13 -1.24 -20.01
CA ASP A 53 8.49 -0.35 -21.11
C ASP A 53 8.25 1.11 -20.74
N ALA A 54 9.25 1.94 -21.02
CA ALA A 54 9.13 3.38 -20.92
C ALA A 54 8.19 3.93 -21.99
N ARG A 55 7.46 5.00 -21.67
CA ARG A 55 6.61 5.68 -22.65
C ARG A 55 7.50 6.48 -23.61
N PRO A 56 7.44 6.23 -24.94
CA PRO A 56 8.41 6.77 -25.89
C PRO A 56 8.40 8.30 -25.99
N ASP A 57 7.25 8.93 -25.71
CA ASP A 57 7.07 10.40 -25.78
C ASP A 57 6.99 11.05 -24.40
N ALA A 58 7.51 10.41 -23.34
CA ALA A 58 7.51 10.99 -22.00
C ALA A 58 8.64 12.02 -21.85
N ASP A 59 8.26 13.25 -21.56
CA ASP A 59 9.13 14.39 -21.23
C ASP A 59 9.47 14.48 -19.73
N PHE A 60 8.76 13.72 -18.87
CA PHE A 60 9.00 13.59 -17.44
C PHE A 60 8.80 12.15 -16.95
N PHE A 61 9.20 11.85 -15.71
CA PHE A 61 8.97 10.55 -15.09
C PHE A 61 7.54 10.45 -14.51
N PRO A 62 6.64 9.64 -15.09
CA PRO A 62 5.26 9.56 -14.64
C PRO A 62 5.14 8.67 -13.41
N LEU A 63 5.43 9.22 -12.24
CA LEU A 63 5.19 8.58 -10.95
C LEU A 63 3.93 9.14 -10.31
N THR A 64 3.07 8.24 -9.85
CA THR A 64 1.89 8.60 -9.04
C THR A 64 1.96 7.83 -7.74
N VAL A 65 1.71 8.52 -6.64
CA VAL A 65 1.60 7.96 -5.31
C VAL A 65 0.20 8.29 -4.81
N ASP A 66 -0.59 7.25 -4.57
CA ASP A 66 -1.93 7.38 -4.04
C ASP A 66 -1.94 6.83 -2.62
N VAL A 67 -2.27 7.69 -1.65
CA VAL A 67 -2.46 7.29 -0.25
C VAL A 67 -3.96 7.37 0.04
N GLU A 68 -4.51 6.26 0.54
CA GLU A 68 -5.93 6.18 0.90
C GLU A 68 -6.12 5.72 2.35
N GLU A 69 -6.73 6.58 3.16
CA GLU A 69 -7.19 6.20 4.50
C GLU A 69 -8.63 5.68 4.43
N ARG A 70 -8.83 4.45 4.94
CA ARG A 70 -10.16 3.84 4.98
C ARG A 70 -10.81 4.05 6.33
N MET A 71 -12.07 4.50 6.34
CA MET A 71 -12.78 4.82 7.59
C MET A 71 -13.01 3.57 8.47
N TYR A 72 -13.10 2.40 7.84
CA TYR A 72 -13.19 1.13 8.55
C TYR A 72 -11.94 0.82 9.37
N ALA A 73 -10.77 1.38 9.04
CA ALA A 73 -9.54 1.19 9.83
C ALA A 73 -9.68 1.78 11.24
N ALA A 74 -10.53 2.80 11.40
CA ALA A 74 -10.89 3.39 12.69
C ALA A 74 -12.25 2.89 13.22
N GLY A 75 -12.87 1.88 12.59
CA GLY A 75 -14.19 1.36 12.96
C GLY A 75 -15.35 2.33 12.73
N LYS A 76 -15.20 3.31 11.82
CA LYS A 76 -16.21 4.34 11.56
C LYS A 76 -16.86 4.16 10.20
N ILE A 77 -18.15 4.51 10.10
CA ILE A 77 -18.88 4.59 8.83
C ILE A 77 -18.68 5.99 8.24
N PRO A 78 -18.39 6.14 6.94
CA PRO A 78 -18.26 7.46 6.31
C PRO A 78 -19.53 8.30 6.49
N GLY A 79 -19.38 9.52 7.02
CA GLY A 79 -20.51 10.42 7.32
C GLY A 79 -21.12 11.16 6.12
N GLY A 80 -20.65 10.90 4.90
CA GLY A 80 -21.18 11.52 3.68
C GLY A 80 -22.49 10.90 3.19
N PHE A 81 -23.22 11.61 2.31
CA PHE A 81 -24.49 11.14 1.74
C PHE A 81 -24.40 9.74 1.12
N PHE A 82 -23.31 9.46 0.40
CA PHE A 82 -23.06 8.17 -0.25
C PHE A 82 -22.48 7.10 0.68
N LYS A 83 -22.17 7.42 1.94
CA LYS A 83 -21.59 6.50 2.95
C LYS A 83 -20.38 5.68 2.45
N ARG A 84 -19.59 6.26 1.55
CA ARG A 84 -18.39 5.66 0.94
C ARG A 84 -17.24 6.67 0.93
N GLU A 85 -15.99 6.20 1.00
CA GLU A 85 -14.84 7.07 0.75
C GLU A 85 -14.92 7.66 -0.67
N GLY A 86 -14.67 8.98 -0.75
CA GLY A 86 -14.78 9.76 -1.97
C GLY A 86 -13.40 10.17 -2.49
N ARG A 87 -13.25 11.45 -2.81
CA ARG A 87 -11.96 12.02 -3.21
C ARG A 87 -10.94 11.94 -2.07
N ALA A 88 -9.65 11.93 -2.43
CA ALA A 88 -8.55 12.06 -1.49
C ALA A 88 -8.76 13.28 -0.58
N THR A 89 -8.59 13.07 0.73
CA THR A 89 -8.65 14.13 1.73
C THR A 89 -7.35 14.93 1.72
N GLU A 90 -7.35 16.11 2.34
CA GLU A 90 -6.11 16.90 2.49
C GLU A 90 -4.99 16.10 3.15
N ARG A 91 -5.31 15.32 4.19
CA ARG A 91 -4.34 14.43 4.86
C ARG A 91 -3.79 13.37 3.93
N ALA A 92 -4.66 12.71 3.16
CA ALA A 92 -4.25 11.72 2.17
C ALA A 92 -3.34 12.31 1.09
N THR A 93 -3.58 13.56 0.67
CA THR A 93 -2.74 14.24 -0.33
C THR A 93 -1.38 14.70 0.23
N LEU A 94 -1.30 14.98 1.53
CA LEU A 94 -0.08 15.46 2.19
C LEU A 94 0.82 14.34 2.74
N THR A 95 0.33 13.10 2.75
CA THR A 95 1.04 11.92 3.26
C THR A 95 1.73 11.19 2.11
#